data_AF-A0AAX6E8R7-F1
#
_entry.id   AF-A0AAX6E8R7-F1
#
_cell.length_a   1.000
_cell.length_b   1.000
_cell.length_c   1.000
_cell.angle_alpha   90.00
_cell.angle_beta   90.00
_cell.angle_gamma   90.00
#
_symmetry.space_group_name_H-M   'P 1'
#
loop_
_entity.id
_entity.type
_entity.pdbx_description
1 polymer ?
#
loop_
_entity_poly.entity_id
_entity_poly.type
_entity_poly.pdbx_seq_one_letter_code
_entity_poly.pdbx_strand_id
1 'polypeptide(L)'
;MSLYSLSSSSTLLACSTLIIFLSWTAPSTSAFSLSDLSSTSPWSAFLNLTGCHLGDRNPVLPTLKNYLHHFGYLPDSVDLSDDSFDDILESALRTYQQNFALDATGHLDLRTIAQLASPRCGVPDIINGTTSMIAGRLHGRGLYTYF
;
A
#
# COMPACT_ATOMS: atom_id res chain seq x y z
N MET A 1 44.56 69.90 8.82
CA MET A 1 44.29 70.44 7.47
C MET A 1 43.91 69.26 6.61
N SER A 2 42.60 69.00 6.46
CA SER A 2 41.81 69.44 5.28
C SER A 2 41.94 68.42 4.15
N LEU A 3 40.91 67.87 3.49
CA LEU A 3 39.45 68.07 3.43
C LEU A 3 38.84 66.79 2.79
N TYR A 4 37.53 66.70 2.89
CA TYR A 4 36.56 65.67 2.48
C TYR A 4 36.06 65.87 1.03
N SER A 5 35.73 64.77 0.32
CA SER A 5 34.51 64.57 -0.55
C SER A 5 34.69 63.36 -1.48
N LEU A 6 33.80 62.34 -1.44
CA LEU A 6 32.56 62.14 -2.27
C LEU A 6 32.85 61.92 -3.77
N SER A 7 32.26 61.00 -4.54
CA SER A 7 31.09 60.11 -4.48
C SER A 7 31.38 58.89 -5.42
N SER A 8 30.69 57.76 -5.46
CA SER A 8 29.28 57.60 -5.85
C SER A 8 28.81 56.16 -5.60
N SER A 9 27.59 56.04 -5.10
CA SER A 9 26.88 54.79 -4.79
C SER A 9 26.37 54.10 -6.06
N SER A 10 26.31 52.77 -6.07
CA SER A 10 25.44 52.01 -6.99
C SER A 10 24.99 50.71 -6.34
N THR A 11 23.84 50.77 -5.69
CA THR A 11 23.03 49.62 -5.26
C THR A 11 21.97 49.31 -6.31
N LEU A 12 21.95 48.09 -6.84
CA LEU A 12 20.81 47.44 -7.52
C LEU A 12 20.90 45.95 -7.12
N LEU A 13 20.26 45.49 -6.04
CA LEU A 13 18.86 45.05 -5.90
C LEU A 13 18.29 44.27 -7.09
N ALA A 14 17.76 43.08 -6.74
CA ALA A 14 16.74 42.28 -7.41
C ALA A 14 17.20 41.32 -8.53
N CYS A 15 17.17 40.03 -8.21
CA CYS A 15 16.37 39.02 -8.93
C CYS A 15 16.38 37.76 -8.05
N SER A 16 15.49 37.77 -7.07
CA SER A 16 14.31 36.90 -7.11
C SER A 16 14.68 35.46 -6.74
N THR A 17 14.55 35.20 -5.44
CA THR A 17 14.31 33.88 -4.90
C THR A 17 13.20 33.21 -5.71
N LEU A 18 13.57 32.36 -6.66
CA LEU A 18 12.60 31.47 -7.29
C LEU A 18 12.24 30.42 -6.26
N ILE A 19 11.25 30.78 -5.47
CA ILE A 19 10.37 29.87 -4.77
C ILE A 19 9.83 28.92 -5.84
N ILE A 20 10.32 27.68 -5.84
CA ILE A 20 9.43 26.55 -6.02
C ILE A 20 9.56 25.78 -4.73
N PHE A 21 8.64 26.08 -3.81
CA PHE A 21 8.27 25.16 -2.77
C PHE A 21 8.14 23.79 -3.43
N LEU A 22 9.08 22.88 -3.16
CA LEU A 22 8.76 21.47 -3.16
C LEU A 22 7.83 21.24 -1.96
N SER A 23 6.60 21.73 -2.10
CA SER A 23 5.45 21.16 -1.45
C SER A 23 5.33 19.78 -2.09
N TRP A 24 6.14 18.86 -1.58
CA TRP A 24 5.89 17.44 -1.67
C TRP A 24 4.52 17.29 -1.02
N THR A 25 3.47 17.38 -1.83
CA THR A 25 2.17 16.89 -1.43
C THR A 25 2.39 15.41 -1.25
N ALA A 26 2.66 15.00 -0.01
CA ALA A 26 2.64 13.59 0.33
C ALA A 26 1.30 13.08 -0.22
N PRO A 27 1.27 11.99 -1.00
CA PRO A 27 0.00 11.36 -1.30
C PRO A 27 -0.67 11.16 0.06
N SER A 28 -1.92 11.59 0.19
CA SER A 28 -2.70 11.45 1.41
C SER A 28 -2.85 9.96 1.71
N THR A 29 -1.81 9.35 2.28
CA THR A 29 -1.90 8.06 2.93
C THR A 29 -2.72 8.37 4.15
N SER A 30 -4.03 8.08 4.09
CA SER A 30 -4.83 7.94 5.29
C SER A 30 -4.05 6.99 6.19
N ALA A 31 -3.39 7.55 7.20
CA ALA A 31 -2.60 6.76 8.14
C ALA A 31 -3.60 5.92 8.92
N PHE A 32 -3.79 4.68 8.46
CA PHE A 32 -4.63 3.72 9.12
C PHE A 32 -4.05 3.52 10.52
N SER A 33 -4.75 4.03 11.52
CA SER A 33 -4.32 3.91 12.90
C SER A 33 -4.70 2.51 13.37
N LEU A 34 -3.79 1.78 14.01
CA LEU A 34 -4.11 0.49 14.65
C LEU A 34 -5.25 0.61 15.67
N SER A 35 -5.49 1.81 16.19
CA SER A 35 -6.64 2.20 17.01
C SER A 35 -8.00 2.06 16.31
N ASP A 36 -8.02 2.07 14.97
CA ASP A 36 -9.23 1.95 14.15
C ASP A 36 -9.70 0.49 14.00
N LEU A 37 -8.81 -0.49 14.26
CA LEU A 37 -9.21 -1.86 14.64
C LEU A 37 -9.68 -1.86 16.09
N SER A 38 -10.76 -1.14 16.36
CA SER A 38 -11.51 -1.31 17.60
C SER A 38 -11.99 -2.76 17.72
N SER A 39 -12.19 -3.23 18.96
CA SER A 39 -12.65 -4.58 19.30
C SER A 39 -14.04 -4.95 18.74
N THR A 40 -14.69 -4.04 18.02
CA THR A 40 -15.99 -4.23 17.37
C THR A 40 -15.90 -4.20 15.84
N SER A 41 -14.72 -3.96 15.25
CA SER A 41 -14.60 -4.02 13.79
C SER A 41 -14.72 -5.47 13.30
N PRO A 42 -15.39 -5.70 12.14
CA PRO A 42 -15.44 -7.03 11.51
C PRO A 42 -14.05 -7.61 11.21
N TRP A 43 -13.04 -6.73 11.07
CA TRP A 43 -11.66 -7.07 10.72
C TRP A 43 -10.76 -7.31 11.93
N SER A 44 -11.26 -7.12 13.16
CA SER A 44 -10.48 -7.33 14.40
C SER A 44 -9.87 -8.73 14.51
N ALA A 45 -10.56 -9.76 13.97
CA ALA A 45 -10.06 -11.13 13.94
C ALA A 45 -8.73 -11.27 13.17
N PHE A 46 -8.48 -10.43 12.15
CA PHE A 46 -7.24 -10.49 11.36
C PHE A 46 -6.00 -10.06 12.15
N LEU A 47 -6.15 -9.37 13.28
CA LEU A 47 -5.01 -9.11 14.18
C LEU A 47 -4.38 -10.41 14.70
N ASN A 48 -5.18 -11.47 14.87
CA ASN A 48 -4.69 -12.78 15.30
C ASN A 48 -3.87 -13.49 14.21
N LEU A 49 -3.83 -12.95 12.99
CA LEU A 49 -3.00 -13.44 11.90
C LEU A 49 -1.66 -12.70 11.79
N THR A 50 -1.40 -11.72 12.64
CA THR A 50 -0.16 -10.93 12.58
C THR A 50 1.07 -11.84 12.75
N GLY A 51 1.97 -11.81 11.78
CA GLY A 51 3.18 -12.63 11.73
C GLY A 51 2.97 -14.05 11.20
N CYS A 52 1.74 -14.42 10.82
CA CYS A 52 1.45 -15.74 10.27
C CYS A 52 2.06 -15.88 8.86
N HIS A 53 2.63 -17.05 8.58
CA HIS A 53 3.38 -17.35 7.36
C HIS A 53 3.29 -18.84 6.99
N LEU A 54 3.91 -19.21 5.87
CA LEU A 54 3.88 -20.56 5.32
C LEU A 54 4.20 -21.64 6.38
N GLY A 55 3.32 -22.63 6.50
CA GLY A 55 3.42 -23.74 7.45
C GLY A 55 2.68 -23.52 8.76
N ASP A 56 2.24 -22.30 9.06
CA ASP A 56 1.42 -22.01 10.24
C ASP A 56 -0.01 -22.56 10.10
N ARG A 57 -0.69 -22.65 11.24
CA ARG A 57 -2.13 -22.91 11.32
C ARG A 57 -2.81 -21.88 12.21
N ASN A 58 -3.96 -21.39 11.78
CA ASN A 58 -4.74 -20.43 12.54
C ASN A 58 -6.22 -20.49 12.15
N PRO A 59 -7.15 -20.59 13.12
CA PRO A 59 -8.58 -20.74 12.85
C PRO A 59 -9.22 -19.55 12.13
N VAL A 60 -8.53 -18.41 12.00
CA VAL A 60 -9.00 -17.23 11.25
C VAL A 60 -8.60 -17.29 9.76
N LEU A 61 -7.67 -18.18 9.36
CA LEU A 61 -7.24 -18.32 7.97
C LEU A 61 -8.37 -18.67 6.98
N PRO A 62 -9.38 -19.49 7.32
CA PRO A 62 -10.52 -19.70 6.43
C PRO A 62 -11.20 -18.37 6.02
N THR A 63 -11.33 -17.44 6.96
CA THR A 63 -11.91 -16.11 6.70
C THR A 63 -11.03 -15.29 5.76
N LEU A 64 -9.70 -15.33 5.94
CA LEU A 64 -8.76 -14.68 5.03
C LEU A 64 -8.78 -15.31 3.63
N LYS A 65 -8.81 -16.64 3.54
CA LYS A 65 -8.92 -17.38 2.27
C LYS A 65 -10.19 -16.95 1.53
N ASN A 66 -11.34 -16.90 2.21
CA ASN A 66 -12.58 -16.38 1.61
C ASN A 66 -12.46 -14.93 1.12
N TYR A 67 -11.79 -14.06 1.90
CA TYR A 67 -11.54 -12.68 1.48
C TYR A 67 -10.71 -12.61 0.20
N LEU A 68 -9.58 -13.32 0.16
CA LEU A 68 -8.67 -13.31 -1.00
C LEU A 68 -9.31 -13.96 -2.22
N HIS A 69 -10.10 -15.02 -2.04
CA HIS A 69 -10.91 -15.63 -3.09
C HIS A 69 -11.92 -14.62 -3.67
N HIS A 70 -12.67 -13.93 -2.81
CA HIS A 70 -13.65 -12.92 -3.22
C HIS A 70 -13.05 -11.81 -4.10
N PHE A 71 -11.82 -11.38 -3.80
CA PHE A 71 -11.11 -10.37 -4.59
C PHE A 71 -10.28 -10.92 -5.76
N GLY A 72 -10.35 -12.23 -6.02
CA GLY A 72 -9.76 -12.88 -7.19
C GLY A 72 -8.32 -13.36 -7.05
N TYR A 73 -7.78 -13.43 -5.83
CA TYR A 73 -6.41 -13.87 -5.57
C TYR A 73 -6.25 -15.39 -5.42
N LEU A 74 -7.33 -16.11 -5.09
CA LEU A 74 -7.35 -17.57 -4.97
C LEU A 74 -8.25 -18.18 -6.04
N PRO A 75 -7.86 -19.31 -6.66
CA PRO A 75 -8.70 -20.01 -7.62
C PRO A 75 -9.83 -20.79 -6.93
N ASP A 76 -10.89 -21.10 -7.69
CA ASP A 76 -12.08 -21.82 -7.20
C ASP A 76 -11.82 -23.24 -6.69
N SER A 77 -10.66 -23.82 -7.05
CA SER A 77 -10.28 -25.18 -6.66
C SER A 77 -9.68 -25.29 -5.26
N VAL A 78 -9.43 -24.16 -4.57
CA VAL A 78 -8.80 -24.14 -3.24
C VAL A 78 -9.82 -24.49 -2.16
N ASP A 79 -9.42 -25.27 -1.17
CA ASP A 79 -10.20 -25.42 0.05
C ASP A 79 -10.11 -24.13 0.89
N LEU A 80 -11.24 -23.43 1.01
CA LEU A 80 -11.34 -22.18 1.77
C LEU A 80 -11.67 -22.43 3.25
N SER A 81 -11.89 -23.68 3.65
CA SER A 81 -12.38 -24.04 4.99
C SER A 81 -11.26 -24.48 5.93
N ASP A 82 -10.09 -24.83 5.40
CA ASP A 82 -8.95 -25.26 6.20
C ASP A 82 -8.23 -24.08 6.86
N ASP A 83 -7.59 -24.38 7.99
CA ASP A 83 -6.89 -23.43 8.84
C ASP A 83 -5.38 -23.40 8.58
N SER A 84 -4.91 -23.91 7.44
CA SER A 84 -3.49 -24.00 7.10
C SER A 84 -3.04 -22.85 6.23
N PHE A 85 -1.82 -22.39 6.49
CA PHE A 85 -1.13 -21.43 5.64
C PHE A 85 -0.25 -22.21 4.66
N ASP A 86 -0.77 -22.41 3.45
CA ASP A 86 -0.12 -23.17 2.37
C ASP A 86 0.61 -22.25 1.38
N ASP A 87 1.29 -22.88 0.42
CA ASP A 87 2.06 -22.22 -0.64
C ASP A 87 1.16 -21.42 -1.60
N ILE A 88 -0.07 -21.88 -1.79
CA ILE A 88 -1.10 -21.19 -2.58
C ILE A 88 -1.47 -19.86 -1.90
N LEU A 89 -1.75 -19.87 -0.60
CA LEU A 89 -2.07 -18.67 0.17
C LEU A 89 -0.89 -17.70 0.23
N GLU A 90 0.33 -18.21 0.42
CA GLU A 90 1.54 -17.38 0.42
C GLU A 90 1.69 -16.64 -0.93
N SER A 91 1.50 -17.35 -2.04
CA SER A 91 1.59 -16.78 -3.39
C SER A 91 0.49 -15.75 -3.67
N ALA A 92 -0.74 -16.02 -3.21
CA ALA A 92 -1.85 -15.08 -3.27
C ALA A 92 -1.54 -13.80 -2.47
N LEU A 93 -0.96 -13.93 -1.27
CA LEU A 93 -0.57 -12.79 -0.44
C LEU A 93 0.56 -11.96 -1.06
N ARG A 94 1.56 -12.59 -1.68
CA ARG A 94 2.59 -11.83 -2.43
C ARG A 94 1.96 -10.98 -3.52
N THR A 95 1.00 -11.54 -4.27
CA THR A 95 0.28 -10.82 -5.32
C THR A 95 -0.56 -9.68 -4.75
N TYR A 96 -1.26 -9.92 -3.63
CA TYR A 96 -2.02 -8.90 -2.90
C TYR A 96 -1.12 -7.74 -2.46
N GLN A 97 0.00 -8.06 -1.81
CA GLN A 97 0.97 -7.07 -1.36
C GLN A 97 1.51 -6.23 -2.53
N GLN A 98 1.85 -6.87 -3.65
CA GLN A 98 2.27 -6.15 -4.86
C GLN A 98 1.19 -5.20 -5.39
N ASN A 99 -0.06 -5.66 -5.47
CA ASN A 99 -1.18 -4.85 -5.93
C ASN A 99 -1.38 -3.57 -5.09
N PHE A 100 -1.10 -3.65 -3.78
CA PHE A 100 -1.19 -2.52 -2.85
C PHE A 100 0.15 -1.81 -2.56
N ALA A 101 1.18 -2.07 -3.36
CA ALA A 101 2.52 -1.48 -3.19
C ALA A 101 3.13 -1.71 -1.79
N LEU A 102 2.86 -2.87 -1.20
CA LEU A 102 3.50 -3.38 0.01
C LEU A 102 4.71 -4.25 -0.36
N ASP A 103 5.55 -4.52 0.63
CA ASP A 103 6.65 -5.48 0.47
C ASP A 103 6.07 -6.89 0.28
N ALA A 104 6.34 -7.50 -0.87
CA ALA A 104 5.78 -8.79 -1.30
C ALA A 104 6.44 -9.99 -0.60
N THR A 105 6.42 -9.99 0.73
CA THR A 105 7.03 -11.02 1.58
C THR A 105 6.26 -12.35 1.52
N GLY A 106 4.94 -12.29 1.35
CA GLY A 106 4.03 -13.41 1.52
C GLY A 106 3.62 -13.64 2.98
N HIS A 107 4.07 -12.80 3.91
CA HIS A 107 3.73 -12.90 5.34
C HIS A 107 2.61 -11.93 5.72
N LEU A 108 1.83 -12.27 6.73
CA LEU A 108 0.78 -11.41 7.28
C LEU A 108 1.36 -10.42 8.31
N ASP A 109 2.19 -9.49 7.85
CA ASP A 109 2.72 -8.43 8.70
C ASP A 109 1.68 -7.36 9.06
N LEU A 110 2.00 -6.50 10.03
CA LEU A 110 1.08 -5.44 10.49
C LEU A 110 0.60 -4.53 9.35
N ARG A 111 1.46 -4.25 8.35
CA ARG A 111 1.09 -3.42 7.21
C ARG A 111 0.09 -4.12 6.29
N THR A 112 0.27 -5.41 6.06
CA THR A 112 -0.68 -6.24 5.31
C THR A 112 -2.02 -6.35 6.05
N ILE A 113 -2.01 -6.58 7.37
CA ILE A 113 -3.25 -6.63 8.18
C ILE A 113 -3.99 -5.29 8.15
N ALA A 114 -3.28 -4.17 8.30
CA ALA A 114 -3.85 -2.84 8.18
C ALA A 114 -4.50 -2.62 6.81
N GLN A 115 -3.85 -3.06 5.73
CA GLN A 115 -4.39 -2.93 4.39
C GLN A 115 -5.64 -3.81 4.18
N LEU A 116 -5.64 -5.06 4.67
CA LEU A 116 -6.79 -5.98 4.61
C LEU A 116 -8.02 -5.41 5.34
N ALA A 117 -7.80 -4.70 6.45
CA ALA A 117 -8.84 -4.07 7.25
C ALA A 117 -9.30 -2.70 6.72
N SER A 118 -8.62 -2.15 5.70
CA SER A 118 -8.99 -0.84 5.15
C SER A 118 -10.31 -0.91 4.37
N PRO A 119 -11.20 0.11 4.50
CA PRO A 119 -12.42 0.18 3.71
C PRO A 119 -12.12 0.18 2.21
N ARG A 120 -12.92 -0.56 1.43
CA ARG A 120 -12.75 -0.72 -0.02
C ARG A 120 -14.07 -0.98 -0.72
N CYS A 121 -14.08 -0.84 -2.04
CA CYS A 121 -15.21 -1.29 -2.86
C CYS A 121 -15.21 -2.82 -3.00
N GLY A 122 -16.38 -3.41 -3.24
CA GLY A 122 -16.54 -4.87 -3.41
C GLY A 122 -16.22 -5.39 -4.83
N VAL A 123 -15.53 -4.60 -5.67
CA VAL A 123 -15.12 -5.05 -7.00
C VAL A 123 -13.83 -5.90 -6.86
N PRO A 124 -13.72 -7.07 -7.50
CA PRO A 124 -12.51 -7.86 -7.48
C PRO A 124 -11.28 -7.12 -8.02
N ASP A 125 -10.11 -7.38 -7.44
CA ASP A 125 -8.84 -6.77 -7.87
C ASP A 125 -8.28 -7.43 -9.13
N ILE A 126 -8.52 -8.74 -9.25
CA ILE A 126 -8.07 -9.58 -10.36
C ILE A 126 -9.30 -10.16 -11.03
N ILE A 127 -9.45 -9.87 -12.32
CA ILE A 127 -10.56 -10.38 -13.14
C ILE A 127 -9.94 -11.14 -14.30
N ASN A 128 -10.32 -12.42 -14.47
CA ASN A 128 -9.77 -13.32 -15.49
C ASN A 128 -8.22 -13.35 -15.48
N GLY A 129 -7.63 -13.38 -14.28
CA GLY A 129 -6.17 -13.41 -14.09
C GLY A 129 -5.46 -12.09 -14.39
N THR A 130 -6.17 -11.00 -14.68
CA THR A 130 -5.57 -9.69 -15.00
C THR A 130 -5.84 -8.69 -13.88
N THR A 131 -4.77 -8.10 -13.32
CA THR A 131 -4.85 -6.97 -12.38
C THR A 131 -4.84 -5.62 -13.11
N SER A 132 -5.71 -4.71 -12.70
CA SER A 132 -5.70 -3.32 -13.20
C SER A 132 -4.79 -2.39 -12.39
N MET A 133 -4.27 -2.85 -11.25
CA MET A 133 -3.53 -2.04 -10.30
C MET A 133 -2.10 -1.76 -10.77
N ILE A 134 -1.68 -0.48 -10.72
CA ILE A 134 -0.39 -0.01 -11.25
C ILE A 134 0.79 -0.71 -10.55
N ALA A 135 0.69 -0.94 -9.24
CA ALA A 135 1.78 -1.55 -8.46
C ALA A 135 2.01 -3.03 -8.84
N GLY A 136 0.96 -3.78 -9.16
CA GLY A 136 1.07 -5.14 -9.71
C GLY A 136 1.65 -5.17 -11.13
N ARG A 137 1.53 -4.08 -11.90
CA ARG A 137 2.04 -3.97 -13.28
C ARG A 137 3.54 -3.69 -13.37
N LEU A 138 4.20 -3.27 -12.30
CA LEU A 138 5.63 -2.92 -12.36
C LEU A 138 6.55 -4.12 -12.67
N HIS A 139 6.06 -5.36 -12.52
CA HIS A 139 6.77 -6.58 -12.95
C HIS A 139 6.54 -6.95 -14.44
N GLY A 140 5.61 -6.29 -15.14
CA GLY A 140 5.28 -6.55 -16.54
C GLY A 140 5.19 -5.26 -17.33
N ARG A 141 6.30 -4.87 -17.98
CA ARG A 141 6.38 -3.69 -18.84
C ARG A 141 5.20 -3.65 -19.83
N GLY A 142 4.28 -2.71 -19.61
CA GLY A 142 3.14 -2.43 -20.47
C GLY A 142 2.66 -1.01 -20.22
N LEU A 143 3.45 -0.04 -20.69
CA LEU A 143 3.09 1.39 -20.71
C LEU A 143 1.80 1.58 -21.49
N TYR A 144 0.71 1.90 -20.78
CA TYR A 144 -0.46 2.54 -21.38
C TYR A 144 -0.57 3.95 -20.80
N THR A 145 0.02 4.90 -21.51
CA THR A 145 -0.28 6.33 -21.35
C THR A 145 -1.62 6.58 -22.05
N TYR A 146 -2.64 6.97 -21.30
CA TYR A 146 -3.82 7.58 -21.89
C TYR A 146 -3.60 9.10 -21.98
N PHE A 147 -3.82 9.63 -23.18
CA PHE A 147 -3.86 11.07 -23.50
C PHE A 147 -5.13 11.70 -22.95
#